data_AF-A0A6A5V4V7-F1
#
_entry.id   AF-A0A6A5V4V7-F1
#
_cell.length_a   1.000
_cell.length_b   1.000
_cell.length_c   1.000
_cell.angle_alpha   90.00
_cell.angle_beta   90.00
_cell.angle_gamma   90.00
#
_symmetry.space_group_name_H-M   'P 1'
#
loop_
_entity.id
_entity.type
_entity.pdbx_description
1 polymer ?
#
loop_
_entity_poly.entity_id
_entity_poly.type
_entity_poly.pdbx_seq_one_letter_code
_entity_poly.pdbx_strand_id
1 'polypeptide(L)'
;MNQSDPEAQSTAHILSRTSTEGSAGSTSQHIGSTREQRQNKQERKRYKYSGLPRILDFFWGGIYSPGPSIYDPIEILLNTEDADERDRLTKNWRDNRLNELSFVGVVAALLAGVLTSTGSWPEILPNGKISPWPVRTAWYCGIILSVFSILTAADQTVRLYRMSSHRDGCVQIRELLAKSNGRRRTGRISPRMAQLFTWQMPVMFLTTAAICMIVGLFLHVWSAIRRLDHEDWWSDDAKVAVVFTAVGVVAIIVFFIGQVTLYVSSPSEEEAE
;
A
#
# COMPACT_ATOMS: atom_id res chain seq x y z
N MET A 1 -76.37 2.38 30.59
CA MET A 1 -76.48 2.84 31.99
C MET A 1 -75.13 3.42 32.35
N ASN A 2 -74.87 4.73 32.21
CA ASN A 2 -75.40 5.83 33.05
C ASN A 2 -75.35 5.44 34.53
N GLN A 3 -74.70 6.13 35.45
CA GLN A 3 -74.48 7.57 35.64
C GLN A 3 -73.54 7.67 36.89
N SER A 4 -72.59 8.60 37.03
CA SER A 4 -72.83 9.91 37.66
C SER A 4 -71.53 10.74 37.79
N ASP A 5 -71.58 11.97 37.27
CA ASP A 5 -70.76 13.18 37.51
C ASP A 5 -70.91 13.70 38.98
N PRO A 6 -70.33 14.85 39.46
CA PRO A 6 -69.82 16.03 38.71
C PRO A 6 -68.64 16.85 39.32
N GLU A 7 -68.18 17.87 38.55
CA GLU A 7 -67.86 19.30 38.90
C GLU A 7 -67.04 19.66 40.17
N ALA A 8 -66.24 20.74 40.27
CA ALA A 8 -65.92 21.87 39.41
C ALA A 8 -64.69 22.66 39.97
N GLN A 9 -64.13 23.45 39.07
CA GLN A 9 -63.17 24.58 39.14
C GLN A 9 -63.25 25.55 40.35
N SER A 10 -62.10 26.12 40.75
CA SER A 10 -61.93 27.56 41.11
C SER A 10 -60.43 27.91 41.33
N THR A 11 -59.67 28.44 40.37
CA THR A 11 -59.31 29.85 40.09
C THR A 11 -59.03 30.80 41.28
N ALA A 12 -57.76 31.25 41.40
CA ALA A 12 -57.28 32.64 41.21
C ALA A 12 -56.39 33.29 42.31
N HIS A 13 -55.49 34.16 41.82
CA HIS A 13 -54.69 35.25 42.46
C HIS A 13 -53.47 34.85 43.33
N ILE A 14 -52.22 35.02 42.88
CA ILE A 14 -51.43 36.26 42.63
C ILE A 14 -51.35 37.18 43.86
N LEU A 15 -50.19 37.17 44.54
CA LEU A 15 -49.54 38.36 45.07
C LEU A 15 -48.02 38.17 45.12
N SER A 16 -47.34 39.13 44.53
CA SER A 16 -45.90 39.33 44.41
C SER A 16 -45.40 40.29 45.50
N ARG A 17 -44.12 40.12 45.91
CA ARG A 17 -43.09 41.16 46.21
C ARG A 17 -41.94 40.52 47.00
N THR A 18 -40.78 40.26 46.40
CA THR A 18 -39.60 41.13 46.10
C THR A 18 -38.70 41.43 47.29
N SER A 19 -37.40 41.10 47.10
CA SER A 19 -36.19 41.90 47.35
C SER A 19 -35.00 40.93 47.58
N THR A 20 -33.79 41.05 47.05
CA THR A 20 -33.08 42.04 46.19
C THR A 20 -31.69 41.43 45.89
N GLU A 21 -31.14 41.74 44.68
CA GLU A 21 -29.71 41.96 44.34
C GLU A 21 -28.67 40.85 44.63
N GLY A 22 -27.70 40.50 43.79
CA GLY A 22 -27.17 41.03 42.55
C GLY A 22 -25.71 40.54 42.40
N SER A 23 -25.29 40.16 41.19
CA SER A 23 -23.93 40.32 40.62
C SER A 23 -23.54 39.17 39.68
N ALA A 24 -23.26 39.54 38.44
CA ALA A 24 -22.74 38.72 37.37
C ALA A 24 -21.27 38.31 37.59
N GLY A 25 -20.87 37.18 37.02
CA GLY A 25 -19.47 36.73 36.94
C GLY A 25 -19.34 35.46 36.10
N SER A 26 -18.84 35.61 34.87
CA SER A 26 -18.52 34.58 33.88
C SER A 26 -17.80 33.35 34.45
N THR A 27 -18.21 32.14 34.05
CA THR A 27 -17.30 30.99 33.80
C THR A 27 -17.97 30.01 32.84
N SER A 28 -17.89 30.32 31.54
CA SER A 28 -17.85 29.30 30.48
C SER A 28 -16.40 29.18 30.07
N GLN A 29 -15.76 28.05 30.34
CA GLN A 29 -14.65 27.43 29.57
C GLN A 29 -14.00 26.30 30.39
N HIS A 30 -13.41 25.34 29.68
CA HIS A 30 -12.62 24.21 30.18
C HIS A 30 -13.30 22.87 30.52
N ILE A 31 -14.17 22.34 29.64
CA ILE A 31 -14.39 20.87 29.57
C ILE A 31 -14.24 20.31 28.13
N GLY A 32 -13.88 21.15 27.13
CA GLY A 32 -13.69 20.70 25.73
C GLY A 32 -12.27 20.25 25.37
N SER A 33 -11.23 20.88 25.91
CA SER A 33 -9.86 20.73 25.38
C SER A 33 -9.19 19.40 25.72
N THR A 34 -9.55 18.76 26.84
CA THR A 34 -8.83 17.57 27.34
C THR A 34 -9.23 16.29 26.59
N ARG A 35 -10.42 16.25 25.98
CA ARG A 35 -10.94 15.06 25.27
C ARG A 35 -10.49 15.04 23.81
N GLU A 36 -10.46 16.21 23.16
CA GLU A 36 -9.89 16.39 21.82
C GLU A 36 -8.37 16.23 21.82
N GLN A 37 -7.65 16.76 22.82
CA GLN A 37 -6.21 16.52 22.96
C GLN A 37 -5.87 15.04 23.23
N ARG A 38 -6.75 14.28 23.93
CA ARG A 38 -6.57 12.83 24.11
C ARG A 38 -6.84 12.05 22.82
N GLN A 39 -7.81 12.45 22.00
CA GLN A 39 -8.07 11.82 20.70
C GLN A 39 -6.97 12.15 19.68
N ASN A 40 -6.48 13.39 19.60
CA ASN A 40 -5.35 13.74 18.72
C ASN A 40 -4.06 13.01 19.14
N LYS A 41 -3.87 12.75 20.44
CA LYS A 41 -2.75 11.95 20.96
C LYS A 41 -2.95 10.43 20.79
N GLN A 42 -4.17 9.97 20.49
CA GLN A 42 -4.47 8.56 20.16
C GLN A 42 -4.47 8.30 18.64
N GLU A 43 -4.84 9.28 17.80
CA GLU A 43 -4.71 9.19 16.35
C GLU A 43 -3.25 9.35 15.90
N ARG A 44 -2.43 10.13 16.63
CA ARG A 44 -0.96 10.13 16.46
C ARG A 44 -0.23 8.86 16.97
N LYS A 45 -0.96 7.84 17.44
CA LYS A 45 -0.40 6.57 17.93
C LYS A 45 -0.63 5.38 16.98
N ARG A 46 -0.70 5.61 15.67
CA ARG A 46 -0.48 4.57 14.66
C ARG A 46 0.65 5.00 13.73
N TYR A 47 1.62 4.10 13.56
CA TYR A 47 2.92 4.26 12.90
C TYR A 47 3.99 5.00 13.71
N LYS A 48 4.40 4.38 14.82
CA LYS A 48 5.72 4.61 15.40
C LYS A 48 6.59 3.39 15.10
N TYR A 49 7.11 3.27 13.88
CA TYR A 49 8.28 2.45 13.63
C TYR A 49 9.50 3.28 14.02
N SER A 50 10.07 2.96 15.18
CA SER A 50 11.33 3.52 15.64
C SER A 50 12.48 2.86 14.89
N GLY A 51 13.23 3.64 14.11
CA GLY A 51 14.64 3.35 13.80
C GLY A 51 14.96 2.41 12.64
N LEU A 52 14.02 2.12 11.73
CA LEU A 52 14.39 1.52 10.45
C LEU A 52 14.92 2.62 9.51
N PRO A 53 15.97 2.36 8.70
CA PRO A 53 16.38 3.30 7.67
C PRO A 53 15.18 3.52 6.72
N ARG A 54 14.98 4.76 6.28
CA ARG A 54 13.86 5.17 5.38
C ARG A 54 13.66 4.24 4.17
N ILE A 55 14.73 3.54 3.77
CA ILE A 55 14.77 2.55 2.68
C ILE A 55 14.03 1.25 3.04
N LEU A 56 14.17 0.73 4.26
CA LEU A 56 13.44 -0.46 4.72
C LEU A 56 11.97 -0.13 4.95
N ASP A 57 11.67 1.08 5.42
CA ASP A 57 10.30 1.58 5.52
C ASP A 57 9.68 1.84 4.13
N PHE A 58 10.46 2.22 3.12
CA PHE A 58 9.98 2.31 1.74
C PHE A 58 9.71 0.93 1.12
N PHE A 59 10.63 -0.02 1.27
CA PHE A 59 10.42 -1.37 0.75
C PHE A 59 9.24 -2.03 1.45
N TRP A 60 9.21 -2.04 2.79
CA TRP A 60 8.17 -2.73 3.56
C TRP A 60 6.87 -1.93 3.66
N GLY A 61 6.94 -0.60 3.71
CA GLY A 61 5.79 0.30 3.86
C GLY A 61 5.24 0.87 2.54
N GLY A 62 6.00 0.81 1.44
CA GLY A 62 5.61 1.31 0.12
C GLY A 62 5.25 0.21 -0.89
N ILE A 63 5.95 -0.94 -0.87
CA ILE A 63 5.63 -2.09 -1.73
C ILE A 63 4.67 -3.07 -1.02
N TYR A 64 4.92 -3.36 0.27
CA TYR A 64 4.16 -4.38 1.01
C TYR A 64 3.01 -3.83 1.89
N SER A 65 3.00 -2.53 2.20
CA SER A 65 1.86 -1.83 2.78
C SER A 65 1.30 -0.87 1.74
N PRO A 66 -0.03 -0.82 1.49
CA PRO A 66 -0.61 0.19 0.61
C PRO A 66 -0.32 1.57 1.20
N GLY A 67 0.62 2.29 0.61
CA GLY A 67 1.05 3.61 1.06
C GLY A 67 -0.02 4.69 0.85
N PRO A 68 0.22 5.91 1.37
CA PRO A 68 -0.66 7.07 1.17
C PRO A 68 -0.97 7.31 -0.31
N SER A 69 0.01 7.12 -1.19
CA SER A 69 -0.12 7.30 -2.64
C SER A 69 -1.19 6.43 -3.31
N ILE A 70 -1.50 5.25 -2.76
CA ILE A 70 -2.58 4.37 -3.26
C ILE A 70 -3.89 4.64 -2.51
N TYR A 71 -3.80 5.03 -1.24
CA TYR A 71 -4.95 5.27 -0.38
C TYR A 71 -5.66 6.59 -0.72
N ASP A 72 -4.91 7.69 -0.86
CA ASP A 72 -5.44 9.05 -0.98
C ASP A 72 -6.28 9.24 -2.25
N PRO A 73 -5.86 8.79 -3.45
CA PRO A 73 -6.69 8.92 -4.65
C PRO A 73 -8.01 8.15 -4.54
N ILE A 74 -7.99 7.00 -3.85
CA ILE A 74 -9.18 6.18 -3.63
C ILE A 74 -10.09 6.82 -2.58
N GLU A 75 -9.53 7.45 -1.55
CA GLU A 75 -10.35 8.21 -0.60
C GLU A 75 -11.00 9.43 -1.28
N ILE A 76 -10.24 10.17 -2.09
CA ILE A 76 -10.75 11.35 -2.83
C ILE A 76 -11.87 10.93 -3.78
N LEU A 77 -11.67 9.89 -4.61
CA LEU A 77 -12.71 9.43 -5.54
C LEU A 77 -13.97 8.94 -4.81
N LEU A 78 -13.85 8.37 -3.62
CA LEU A 78 -15.01 7.88 -2.86
C LEU A 78 -15.80 9.00 -2.18
N ASN A 79 -15.14 10.13 -1.85
CA ASN A 79 -15.74 11.22 -1.07
C ASN A 79 -16.03 12.48 -1.89
N THR A 80 -15.73 12.49 -3.19
CA THR A 80 -16.11 13.60 -4.08
C THR A 80 -17.64 13.72 -4.15
N GLU A 81 -18.15 14.91 -3.85
CA GLU A 81 -19.59 15.20 -3.76
C GLU A 81 -20.25 15.19 -5.13
N ASP A 82 -19.63 15.86 -6.11
CA ASP A 82 -20.10 15.91 -7.48
C ASP A 82 -20.08 14.53 -8.14
N ALA A 83 -21.22 14.14 -8.73
CA ALA A 83 -21.39 12.83 -9.34
C ALA A 83 -20.57 12.69 -10.63
N ASP A 84 -20.52 13.73 -11.45
CA ASP A 84 -19.82 13.68 -12.74
C ASP A 84 -18.31 13.65 -12.53
N GLU A 85 -17.79 14.48 -11.63
CA GLU A 85 -16.37 14.44 -11.24
C GLU A 85 -15.98 13.11 -10.60
N ARG A 86 -16.82 12.56 -9.72
CA ARG A 86 -16.59 11.25 -9.11
C ARG A 86 -16.52 10.13 -10.15
N ASP A 87 -17.41 10.16 -11.14
CA ASP A 87 -17.40 9.22 -12.27
C ASP A 87 -16.12 9.37 -13.11
N ARG A 88 -15.69 10.60 -13.38
CA ARG A 88 -14.44 10.91 -14.09
C ARG A 88 -13.21 10.38 -13.36
N LEU A 89 -13.10 10.64 -12.06
CA LEU A 89 -12.00 10.13 -11.21
C LEU A 89 -12.00 8.59 -11.15
N THR A 90 -13.18 7.97 -11.09
CA THR A 90 -13.30 6.50 -11.10
C THR A 90 -12.79 5.91 -12.43
N LYS A 91 -13.15 6.52 -13.57
CA LYS A 91 -12.66 6.09 -14.90
C LYS A 91 -11.14 6.25 -15.01
N ASN A 92 -10.62 7.40 -14.58
CA ASN A 92 -9.18 7.66 -14.60
C ASN A 92 -8.40 6.65 -13.73
N TRP A 93 -8.89 6.36 -12.51
CA TRP A 93 -8.29 5.34 -11.65
C TRP A 93 -8.31 3.96 -12.31
N ARG A 94 -9.44 3.56 -12.90
CA ARG A 94 -9.58 2.28 -13.59
C ARG A 94 -8.58 2.16 -14.73
N ASP A 95 -8.50 3.18 -15.59
CA ASP A 95 -7.64 3.15 -16.78
C ASP A 95 -6.15 3.11 -16.39
N ASN A 96 -5.77 3.90 -15.38
CA ASN A 96 -4.41 3.85 -14.83
C ASN A 96 -4.08 2.48 -14.23
N ARG A 97 -5.02 1.87 -13.49
CA ARG A 97 -4.79 0.53 -12.91
C ARG A 97 -4.74 -0.55 -13.99
N LEU A 98 -5.57 -0.49 -15.03
CA LEU A 98 -5.50 -1.42 -16.17
C LEU A 98 -4.15 -1.32 -16.90
N ASN A 99 -3.66 -0.09 -17.12
CA ASN A 99 -2.34 0.14 -17.72
C ASN A 99 -1.21 -0.42 -16.85
N GLU A 100 -1.27 -0.19 -15.54
CA GLU A 100 -0.31 -0.75 -14.59
C GLU A 100 -0.31 -2.28 -14.61
N LEU A 101 -1.47 -2.93 -14.55
CA LEU A 101 -1.59 -4.39 -14.57
C LEU A 101 -1.06 -4.99 -15.88
N SER A 102 -1.34 -4.35 -17.01
CA SER A 102 -0.79 -4.76 -18.32
C SER A 102 0.74 -4.68 -18.34
N PHE A 103 1.30 -3.55 -17.87
CA PHE A 103 2.74 -3.36 -17.76
C PHE A 103 3.39 -4.43 -16.85
N VAL A 104 2.82 -4.67 -15.66
CA VAL A 104 3.30 -5.69 -14.71
C VAL A 104 3.24 -7.09 -15.33
N GLY A 105 2.19 -7.41 -16.09
CA GLY A 105 2.06 -8.69 -16.81
C GLY A 105 3.20 -8.91 -17.82
N VAL A 106 3.54 -7.89 -18.61
CA VAL A 106 4.65 -7.96 -19.57
C VAL A 106 6.00 -8.12 -18.85
N VAL A 107 6.27 -7.29 -17.84
CA VAL A 107 7.54 -7.35 -17.10
C VAL A 107 7.71 -8.69 -16.39
N ALA A 108 6.65 -9.25 -15.83
CA ALA A 108 6.69 -10.57 -15.19
C ALA A 108 6.93 -11.71 -16.19
N ALA A 109 6.39 -11.64 -17.42
CA ALA A 109 6.69 -12.62 -18.46
C ALA A 109 8.17 -12.56 -18.89
N LEU A 110 8.71 -11.35 -19.07
CA LEU A 110 10.12 -11.15 -19.38
C LEU A 110 11.02 -11.68 -18.26
N LEU A 111 10.71 -11.36 -17.00
CA LEU A 111 11.48 -11.82 -15.85
C LEU A 111 11.46 -13.36 -15.74
N ALA A 112 10.31 -14.01 -15.97
CA ALA A 112 10.21 -15.46 -15.99
C ALA A 112 11.09 -16.09 -17.08
N GLY A 113 11.15 -15.46 -18.27
CA GLY A 113 12.03 -15.87 -19.36
C GLY A 113 13.52 -15.73 -19.01
N VAL A 114 13.89 -14.60 -18.40
CA VAL A 114 15.27 -14.38 -17.92
C VAL A 114 15.64 -15.41 -16.85
N LEU A 115 14.78 -15.64 -15.85
CA LEU A 115 15.00 -16.66 -14.81
C LEU A 115 15.18 -18.06 -15.39
N THR A 116 14.33 -18.45 -16.34
CA THR A 116 14.39 -19.78 -16.98
C THR A 116 15.66 -19.95 -17.81
N SER A 117 15.99 -18.94 -18.62
CA SER A 117 17.20 -18.98 -19.45
C SER A 117 18.48 -19.01 -18.59
N THR A 118 18.56 -18.17 -17.56
CA THR A 118 19.72 -18.12 -16.65
C THR A 118 19.87 -19.43 -15.86
N GLY A 119 18.76 -20.04 -15.44
CA GLY A 119 18.77 -21.35 -14.78
C GLY A 119 19.22 -22.50 -15.69
N SER A 120 19.14 -22.32 -17.02
CA SER A 120 19.55 -23.31 -18.02
C SER A 120 20.99 -23.15 -18.51
N TRP A 121 21.71 -22.11 -18.07
CA TRP A 121 23.09 -21.90 -18.52
C TRP A 121 23.95 -23.12 -18.15
N PRO A 122 24.74 -23.62 -19.11
CA PRO A 122 25.73 -24.65 -18.81
C PRO A 122 26.58 -24.10 -17.68
N GLU A 123 26.72 -24.90 -16.62
CA GLU A 123 27.41 -24.48 -15.41
C GLU A 123 28.71 -23.79 -15.81
N ILE A 124 28.88 -22.55 -15.37
CA ILE A 124 30.13 -21.77 -15.51
C ILE A 124 31.26 -22.41 -14.66
N LEU A 125 31.14 -23.71 -14.38
CA LEU A 125 31.98 -24.52 -13.52
C LEU A 125 32.71 -25.51 -14.43
N PRO A 126 34.05 -25.45 -14.51
CA PRO A 126 34.86 -26.30 -15.39
C PRO A 126 34.79 -27.81 -15.12
N ASN A 127 34.01 -28.27 -14.13
CA ASN A 127 34.20 -29.61 -13.52
C ASN A 127 32.94 -30.50 -13.50
N GLY A 128 31.88 -30.20 -14.26
CA GLY A 128 30.70 -31.08 -14.37
C GLY A 128 29.97 -31.35 -13.05
N LYS A 129 30.05 -30.42 -12.09
CA LYS A 129 29.43 -30.55 -10.77
C LYS A 129 28.25 -29.60 -10.60
N ILE A 130 27.10 -30.23 -10.35
CA ILE A 130 25.80 -29.66 -10.00
C ILE A 130 25.93 -28.37 -9.17
N SER A 131 25.32 -27.30 -9.67
CA SER A 131 25.17 -25.99 -9.02
C SER A 131 24.74 -26.13 -7.54
N PRO A 132 25.05 -25.17 -6.67
CA PRO A 132 24.57 -25.24 -5.29
C PRO A 132 23.04 -25.27 -5.23
N TRP A 133 22.47 -26.12 -4.38
CA TRP A 133 21.02 -26.22 -4.21
C TRP A 133 20.32 -24.87 -3.92
N PRO A 134 20.89 -23.92 -3.16
CA PRO A 134 20.22 -22.65 -2.89
C PRO A 134 20.05 -21.78 -4.14
N VAL A 135 20.98 -21.88 -5.10
CA VAL A 135 20.94 -21.14 -6.36
C VAL A 135 19.76 -21.62 -7.20
N ARG A 136 19.62 -22.94 -7.36
CA ARG A 136 18.46 -23.53 -8.07
C ARG A 136 17.14 -23.23 -7.38
N THR A 137 17.09 -23.33 -6.05
CA THR A 137 15.89 -23.02 -5.29
C THR A 137 15.47 -21.56 -5.48
N ALA A 138 16.42 -20.62 -5.46
CA ALA A 138 16.13 -19.21 -5.74
C ALA A 138 15.53 -19.02 -7.15
N TRP A 139 16.08 -19.68 -8.18
CA TRP A 139 15.51 -19.61 -9.53
C TRP A 139 14.09 -20.15 -9.61
N TYR A 140 13.83 -21.33 -9.04
CA TYR A 140 12.49 -21.91 -9.04
C TYR A 140 11.47 -21.07 -8.27
N CYS A 141 11.86 -20.53 -7.10
CA CYS A 141 11.02 -19.61 -6.35
C CYS A 141 10.71 -18.33 -7.16
N GLY A 142 11.72 -17.76 -7.83
CA GLY A 142 11.54 -16.61 -8.71
C GLY A 142 10.56 -16.89 -9.85
N ILE A 143 10.68 -18.05 -10.51
CA ILE A 143 9.78 -18.45 -11.62
C ILE A 143 8.35 -18.58 -11.12
N ILE A 144 8.14 -19.28 -10.00
CA ILE A 144 6.81 -19.45 -9.40
C ILE A 144 6.18 -18.09 -9.09
N LEU A 145 6.93 -17.20 -8.41
CA LEU A 145 6.45 -15.86 -8.08
C LEU A 145 6.14 -15.03 -9.33
N SER A 146 6.97 -15.11 -10.38
CA SER A 146 6.72 -14.40 -11.63
C SER A 146 5.47 -14.91 -12.35
N VAL A 147 5.23 -16.22 -12.35
CA VAL A 147 4.00 -16.82 -12.90
C VAL A 147 2.77 -16.37 -12.11
N PHE A 148 2.84 -16.38 -10.77
CA PHE A 148 1.74 -15.87 -9.94
C PHE A 148 1.48 -14.38 -10.16
N SER A 149 2.52 -13.57 -10.40
CA SER A 149 2.36 -12.17 -10.80
C SER A 149 1.55 -12.04 -12.10
N ILE A 150 1.92 -12.80 -13.14
CA ILE A 150 1.21 -12.80 -14.44
C ILE A 150 -0.25 -13.23 -14.26
N LEU A 151 -0.48 -14.35 -13.59
CA LEU A 151 -1.82 -14.89 -13.38
C LEU A 151 -2.71 -13.92 -12.58
N THR A 152 -2.15 -13.31 -11.53
CA THR A 152 -2.89 -12.35 -10.72
C THR A 152 -3.18 -11.07 -11.50
N ALA A 153 -2.22 -10.56 -12.29
CA ALA A 153 -2.44 -9.39 -13.15
C ALA A 153 -3.52 -9.67 -14.21
N ALA A 154 -3.50 -10.85 -14.83
CA ALA A 154 -4.49 -11.27 -15.81
C ALA A 154 -5.89 -11.41 -15.19
N ASP A 155 -6.02 -12.08 -14.04
CA ASP A 155 -7.31 -12.24 -13.34
C ASP A 155 -7.91 -10.89 -12.94
N GLN A 156 -7.07 -10.00 -12.36
CA GLN A 156 -7.49 -8.66 -11.98
C GLN A 156 -7.92 -7.82 -13.19
N THR A 157 -7.20 -7.93 -14.29
CA THR A 157 -7.53 -7.24 -15.55
C THR A 157 -8.88 -7.71 -16.11
N VAL A 158 -9.09 -9.03 -16.21
CA VAL A 158 -10.36 -9.61 -16.69
C VAL A 158 -11.52 -9.20 -15.78
N ARG A 159 -11.32 -9.28 -14.46
CA ARG A 159 -12.34 -8.89 -13.48
C ARG A 159 -12.68 -7.41 -13.61
N LEU A 160 -11.68 -6.54 -13.79
CA LEU A 160 -11.89 -5.11 -13.96
C LEU A 160 -12.59 -4.76 -15.27
N TYR A 161 -12.24 -5.42 -16.38
CA TYR A 161 -12.96 -5.29 -17.65
C TYR A 161 -14.43 -5.71 -17.53
N ARG A 162 -14.70 -6.85 -16.89
CA ARG A 162 -16.07 -7.35 -16.67
C ARG A 162 -16.90 -6.38 -15.83
N MET A 163 -16.30 -5.74 -14.83
CA MET A 163 -17.00 -4.74 -14.01
C MET A 163 -17.21 -3.44 -14.79
N SER A 164 -16.23 -3.04 -15.62
CA SER A 164 -16.31 -1.84 -16.43
C SER A 164 -17.29 -1.93 -17.60
N SER A 165 -17.67 -3.13 -18.05
CA SER A 165 -18.63 -3.31 -19.15
C SER A 165 -20.09 -3.16 -18.74
N HIS A 166 -20.37 -3.07 -17.43
CA HIS A 166 -21.74 -2.88 -16.93
C HIS A 166 -22.17 -1.42 -17.05
N ARG A 167 -23.48 -1.19 -17.24
CA ARG A 167 -24.10 0.15 -17.28
C ARG A 167 -23.74 1.00 -16.05
N ASP A 168 -23.66 0.35 -14.88
CA ASP A 168 -23.31 0.96 -13.60
C ASP A 168 -21.86 0.64 -13.17
N GLY A 169 -20.95 0.43 -14.13
CA GLY A 169 -19.58 -0.04 -13.85
C GLY A 169 -18.81 0.86 -12.87
N CYS A 170 -19.03 2.18 -12.93
CA CYS A 170 -18.38 3.11 -12.00
C CYS A 170 -18.92 2.99 -10.56
N VAL A 171 -20.19 2.63 -10.38
CA VAL A 171 -20.80 2.39 -9.07
C VAL A 171 -20.25 1.08 -8.48
N GLN A 172 -20.21 0.01 -9.28
CA GLN A 172 -19.66 -1.29 -8.84
C GLN A 172 -18.19 -1.19 -8.43
N ILE A 173 -17.37 -0.44 -9.18
CA ILE A 173 -15.96 -0.21 -8.84
C ILE A 173 -15.86 0.49 -7.47
N ARG A 174 -16.68 1.52 -7.23
CA ARG A 174 -16.71 2.23 -5.94
C ARG A 174 -17.18 1.35 -4.80
N GLU A 175 -18.22 0.55 -5.00
CA GLU A 175 -18.71 -0.37 -3.97
C GLU A 175 -17.66 -1.40 -3.55
N LEU A 176 -16.86 -1.88 -4.50
CA LEU A 176 -15.75 -2.78 -4.20
C LEU A 176 -14.68 -2.05 -3.38
N LEU A 177 -14.30 -0.85 -3.81
CA LEU A 177 -13.27 -0.05 -3.14
C LEU A 177 -13.72 0.44 -1.77
N ALA A 178 -15.01 0.69 -1.57
CA ALA A 178 -15.59 1.17 -0.32
C ALA A 178 -15.69 0.07 0.74
N LYS A 179 -15.52 0.46 2.00
CA LYS A 179 -15.85 -0.41 3.13
C LYS A 179 -17.37 -0.38 3.38
N SER A 180 -18.04 -1.53 3.18
CA SER A 180 -19.50 -1.71 3.28
C SER A 180 -20.18 -1.11 4.53
N ASN A 181 -19.51 -1.09 5.70
CA ASN A 181 -20.04 -0.52 6.95
C ASN A 181 -19.16 0.61 7.53
N GLY A 182 -18.39 1.29 6.67
CA GLY A 182 -17.27 2.13 7.09
C GLY A 182 -17.46 3.64 6.93
N ARG A 183 -18.66 4.20 7.21
CA ARG A 183 -18.75 5.64 7.42
C ARG A 183 -17.98 5.97 8.70
N ARG A 184 -16.90 6.74 8.59
CA ARG A 184 -16.22 7.29 9.77
C ARG A 184 -17.22 8.16 10.54
N ARG A 185 -16.92 8.48 11.80
CA ARG A 185 -17.67 9.48 12.59
C ARG A 185 -17.82 10.83 11.86
N THR A 186 -16.94 11.10 10.90
CA THR A 186 -16.90 12.29 10.04
C THR A 186 -17.78 12.19 8.78
N GLY A 187 -18.52 11.10 8.57
CA GLY A 187 -19.35 10.89 7.37
C GLY A 187 -18.58 10.41 6.12
N ARG A 188 -17.23 10.41 6.16
CA ARG A 188 -16.37 9.97 5.05
C ARG A 188 -16.38 8.45 4.85
N ILE A 189 -16.39 8.02 3.59
CA ILE A 189 -16.25 6.62 3.18
C ILE A 189 -14.76 6.27 3.15
N SER A 190 -14.37 5.29 3.98
CA SER A 190 -13.00 4.76 3.96
C SER A 190 -12.85 3.60 2.97
N PRO A 191 -11.73 3.51 2.24
CA PRO A 191 -11.51 2.40 1.34
C PRO A 191 -11.12 1.11 2.08
N ARG A 192 -11.40 -0.02 1.45
CA ARG A 192 -11.18 -1.37 2.01
C ARG A 192 -9.73 -1.79 1.85
N MET A 193 -8.96 -1.80 2.94
CA MET A 193 -7.54 -2.16 2.96
C MET A 193 -7.22 -3.52 2.31
N ALA A 194 -8.02 -4.54 2.58
CA ALA A 194 -7.84 -5.85 1.97
C ALA A 194 -7.91 -5.79 0.44
N GLN A 195 -8.78 -4.95 -0.10
CA GLN A 195 -8.90 -4.75 -1.53
C GLN A 195 -7.70 -3.99 -2.10
N LEU A 196 -7.24 -2.94 -1.41
CA LEU A 196 -6.01 -2.23 -1.81
C LEU A 196 -4.82 -3.18 -1.88
N PHE A 197 -4.69 -4.07 -0.90
CA PHE A 197 -3.67 -5.11 -0.90
C PHE A 197 -3.82 -6.05 -2.09
N THR A 198 -5.04 -6.53 -2.38
CA THR A 198 -5.29 -7.38 -3.56
C THR A 198 -4.80 -6.71 -4.83
N TRP A 199 -5.14 -5.45 -5.07
CA TRP A 199 -4.72 -4.73 -6.28
C TRP A 199 -3.19 -4.51 -6.37
N GLN A 200 -2.46 -4.65 -5.26
CA GLN A 200 -0.99 -4.55 -5.23
C GLN A 200 -0.29 -5.91 -5.35
N MET A 201 -1.00 -7.03 -5.17
CA MET A 201 -0.43 -8.39 -5.20
C MET A 201 0.42 -8.70 -6.43
N PRO A 202 0.02 -8.34 -7.67
CA PRO A 202 0.86 -8.61 -8.85
C PRO A 202 2.24 -7.97 -8.73
N VAL A 203 2.29 -6.70 -8.35
CA VAL A 203 3.55 -5.96 -8.16
C VAL A 203 4.37 -6.59 -7.04
N MET A 204 3.74 -6.99 -5.93
CA MET A 204 4.45 -7.64 -4.82
C MET A 204 5.08 -8.98 -5.22
N PHE A 205 4.38 -9.78 -6.02
CA PHE A 205 4.94 -11.03 -6.55
C PHE A 205 6.10 -10.76 -7.50
N LEU A 206 5.96 -9.76 -8.39
CA LEU A 206 7.01 -9.36 -9.31
C LEU A 206 8.26 -8.85 -8.59
N THR A 207 8.11 -7.98 -7.60
CA THR A 207 9.25 -7.44 -6.82
C THR A 207 9.95 -8.54 -6.04
N THR A 208 9.18 -9.47 -5.46
CA THR A 208 9.75 -10.62 -4.74
C THR A 208 10.48 -11.56 -5.70
N ALA A 209 9.95 -11.78 -6.92
CA ALA A 209 10.63 -12.55 -7.96
C ALA A 209 11.95 -11.89 -8.39
N ALA A 210 11.97 -10.55 -8.53
CA ALA A 210 13.17 -9.81 -8.88
C ALA A 210 14.24 -9.86 -7.76
N ILE A 211 13.84 -9.76 -6.48
CA ILE A 211 14.76 -9.95 -5.35
C ILE A 211 15.33 -11.37 -5.37
N CYS A 212 14.48 -12.37 -5.61
CA CYS A 212 14.91 -13.77 -5.71
C CYS A 212 15.91 -13.96 -6.86
N MET A 213 15.71 -13.27 -7.98
CA MET A 213 16.64 -13.26 -9.11
C MET A 213 18.01 -12.67 -8.71
N ILE A 214 18.00 -11.50 -8.08
CA ILE A 214 19.24 -10.81 -7.66
C ILE A 214 20.03 -11.69 -6.68
N VAL A 215 19.35 -12.24 -5.67
CA VAL A 215 19.97 -13.15 -4.68
C VAL A 215 20.50 -14.42 -5.37
N GLY A 216 19.73 -14.99 -6.29
CA GLY A 216 20.15 -16.15 -7.09
C GLY A 216 21.44 -15.87 -7.88
N LEU A 217 21.56 -14.69 -8.50
CA LEU A 217 22.76 -14.29 -9.25
C LEU A 217 23.98 -14.14 -8.33
N PHE A 218 23.83 -13.47 -7.18
CA PHE A 218 24.93 -13.31 -6.22
C PHE A 218 25.41 -14.66 -5.68
N LEU A 219 24.47 -15.54 -5.31
CA LEU A 219 24.81 -16.88 -4.84
C LEU A 219 25.48 -17.71 -5.94
N HIS A 220 25.03 -17.58 -7.19
CA HIS A 220 25.62 -18.28 -8.33
C HIS A 220 27.08 -17.90 -8.51
N VAL A 221 27.37 -16.59 -8.60
CA VAL A 221 28.72 -16.05 -8.79
C VAL A 221 29.64 -16.41 -7.63
N TRP A 222 29.20 -16.22 -6.38
CA TRP A 222 30.05 -16.49 -5.22
C TRP A 222 30.31 -17.99 -5.00
N SER A 223 29.36 -18.84 -5.44
CA SER A 223 29.54 -20.28 -5.37
C SER A 223 30.54 -20.83 -6.37
N ALA A 224 30.78 -20.14 -7.47
CA ALA A 224 31.83 -20.49 -8.42
C ALA A 224 33.22 -20.26 -7.81
N ILE A 225 33.41 -19.13 -7.12
CA ILE A 225 34.70 -18.76 -6.50
C ILE A 225 35.11 -19.72 -5.40
N ARG A 226 34.21 -20.05 -4.46
CA ARG A 226 34.53 -20.90 -3.29
C ARG A 226 34.99 -22.32 -3.64
N ARG A 227 34.83 -22.75 -4.88
CA ARG A 227 35.20 -24.08 -5.35
C ARG A 227 36.58 -24.12 -6.01
N LEU A 228 37.25 -22.97 -6.16
CA LEU A 228 38.58 -22.81 -6.74
C LEU A 228 39.70 -22.79 -5.68
N ASP A 229 39.41 -23.20 -4.45
CA ASP A 229 40.24 -23.02 -3.23
C ASP A 229 41.64 -23.69 -3.27
N HIS A 230 42.08 -24.23 -4.42
CA HIS A 230 43.38 -24.90 -4.59
C HIS A 230 44.26 -24.38 -5.74
N GLU A 231 43.81 -23.45 -6.58
CA GLU A 231 44.67 -22.81 -7.60
C GLU A 231 44.44 -21.30 -7.62
N ASP A 232 45.53 -20.55 -7.49
CA ASP A 232 45.67 -19.09 -7.60
C ASP A 232 44.43 -18.24 -7.26
N TRP A 233 44.46 -17.62 -6.08
CA TRP A 233 43.43 -16.69 -5.57
C TRP A 233 43.06 -15.51 -6.49
N TRP A 234 43.79 -15.32 -7.60
CA TRP A 234 43.58 -14.32 -8.65
C TRP A 234 43.34 -14.94 -10.04
N SER A 235 42.56 -16.00 -10.10
CA SER A 235 42.10 -16.63 -11.34
C SER A 235 41.10 -15.75 -12.11
N ASP A 236 40.85 -16.07 -13.39
CA ASP A 236 39.93 -15.31 -14.24
C ASP A 236 38.49 -15.31 -13.69
N ASP A 237 38.08 -16.39 -13.01
CA ASP A 237 36.78 -16.50 -12.33
C ASP A 237 36.64 -15.51 -11.16
N ALA A 238 37.73 -15.26 -10.43
CA ALA A 238 37.75 -14.24 -9.37
C ALA A 238 37.57 -12.83 -9.94
N LYS A 239 38.18 -12.53 -11.10
CA LYS A 239 37.99 -11.24 -11.80
C LYS A 239 36.54 -11.06 -12.25
N VAL A 240 35.94 -12.09 -12.85
CA VAL A 240 34.53 -12.08 -13.27
C VAL A 240 33.62 -11.78 -12.07
N ALA A 241 33.85 -12.43 -10.94
CA ALA A 241 33.03 -12.24 -9.76
C ALA A 241 33.16 -10.83 -9.15
N VAL A 242 34.37 -10.27 -9.10
CA VAL A 242 34.61 -8.91 -8.62
C VAL A 242 33.90 -7.89 -9.52
N VAL A 243 34.05 -8.02 -10.86
CA VAL A 243 33.40 -7.13 -11.82
C VAL A 243 31.88 -7.24 -11.72
N PHE A 244 31.34 -8.46 -11.66
CA PHE A 244 29.90 -8.69 -11.49
C PHE A 244 29.37 -8.03 -10.22
N THR A 245 30.07 -8.21 -9.10
CA THR A 245 29.65 -7.67 -7.80
C THR A 245 29.73 -6.15 -7.78
N ALA A 246 30.78 -5.57 -8.36
CA ALA A 246 30.92 -4.11 -8.47
C ALA A 246 29.79 -3.49 -9.29
N VAL A 247 29.50 -4.05 -10.47
CA VAL A 247 28.38 -3.59 -11.31
C VAL A 247 27.04 -3.77 -10.61
N GLY A 248 26.83 -4.92 -9.95
CA GLY A 248 25.60 -5.21 -9.20
C GLY A 248 25.38 -4.22 -8.06
N VAL A 249 26.41 -3.91 -7.28
CA VAL A 249 26.33 -2.94 -6.17
C VAL A 249 26.06 -1.52 -6.71
N VAL A 250 26.73 -1.10 -7.78
CA VAL A 250 26.48 0.22 -8.40
C VAL A 250 25.05 0.31 -8.92
N ALA A 251 24.55 -0.72 -9.62
CA ALA A 251 23.18 -0.76 -10.11
C ALA A 251 22.15 -0.68 -8.97
N ILE A 252 22.40 -1.40 -7.87
CA ILE A 252 21.56 -1.35 -6.67
C ILE A 252 21.57 0.06 -6.06
N ILE A 253 22.73 0.69 -5.91
CA ILE A 253 22.85 2.05 -5.36
C ILE A 253 22.09 3.05 -6.24
N VAL A 254 22.31 3.03 -7.56
CA VAL A 254 21.63 3.93 -8.50
C VAL A 254 20.12 3.71 -8.47
N PHE A 255 19.67 2.45 -8.42
CA PHE A 255 18.25 2.12 -8.27
C PHE A 255 17.66 2.76 -7.01
N PHE A 256 18.33 2.61 -5.86
CA PHE A 256 17.87 3.20 -4.60
C PHE A 256 17.88 4.74 -4.61
N ILE A 257 18.89 5.38 -5.19
CA ILE A 257 18.93 6.83 -5.36
C ILE A 257 17.72 7.29 -6.18
N GLY A 258 17.39 6.58 -7.26
CA GLY A 258 16.20 6.85 -8.06
C GLY A 258 14.91 6.74 -7.24
N GLN A 259 14.75 5.68 -6.45
CA GLN A 259 13.57 5.50 -5.59
C GLN A 259 13.43 6.61 -4.54
N VAL A 260 14.54 7.00 -3.89
CA VAL A 260 14.54 8.07 -2.88
C VAL A 260 14.23 9.43 -3.51
N THR A 261 14.75 9.71 -4.71
CA THR A 261 14.51 10.97 -5.42
C THR A 261 13.04 11.13 -5.83
N LEU A 262 12.38 10.03 -6.21
CA LEU A 262 10.97 10.02 -6.59
C LEU A 262 10.02 10.02 -5.38
N TYR A 263 10.52 9.76 -4.17
CA TYR A 263 9.74 9.91 -2.95
C TYR A 263 9.59 11.40 -2.61
N VAL A 264 8.64 12.05 -3.26
CA VAL A 264 8.23 13.42 -2.93
C VAL A 264 7.78 13.42 -1.47
N SER A 265 8.50 14.18 -0.64
CA SER A 265 8.01 14.57 0.68
C SER A 265 6.77 15.41 0.42
N SER A 266 5.58 14.88 0.71
CA SER A 266 4.36 15.67 0.75
C SER A 266 4.66 16.88 1.64
N PRO A 267 4.63 18.13 1.13
CA PRO A 267 4.77 19.28 1.99
C PRO A 267 3.63 19.18 2.99
N SER A 268 3.96 18.99 4.27
CA SER A 268 3.00 19.19 5.33
C SER A 268 2.44 20.60 5.15
N GLU A 269 1.13 20.72 5.18
CA GLU A 269 0.36 21.97 5.17
C GLU A 269 0.68 22.83 6.42
N GLU A 270 1.95 23.19 6.62
CA GLU A 270 2.46 24.07 7.67
C GLU A 270 2.96 25.41 7.12
N GLU A 271 2.82 25.67 5.81
CA GLU A 271 3.10 26.99 5.20
C GLU A 271 1.83 27.70 4.71
N ALA A 272 0.72 27.52 5.44
CA ALA A 272 -0.50 28.31 5.29
C ALA A 272 -0.91 28.94 6.63
N GLU A 273 0.01 29.64 7.27
CA GLU A 273 -0.28 30.72 8.23
C GLU A 273 0.63 31.93 7.97
#